data_AF-A0A1E5PX89-F1
#
_entry.id   AF-A0A1E5PX89-F1
#
_cell.length_a   1.000
_cell.length_b   1.000
_cell.length_c   1.000
_cell.angle_alpha   90.00
_cell.angle_beta   90.00
_cell.angle_gamma   90.00
#
_symmetry.space_group_name_H-M   'P 1'
#
loop_
_entity.id
_entity.type
_entity.pdbx_description
1 polymer ?
#
loop_
_entity_poly.entity_id
_entity_poly.type
_entity_poly.pdbx_seq_one_letter_code
_entity_poly.pdbx_strand_id
1 'polypeptide(L)'
;MTKKVNGYLHKNPMGDGYSVRFFCPHCCIWHRHGAPGGLAEIGNTTDRAPHCLPGSPLRDRGVDITIRSTPFEKAEKTVKAATPAQQSMIRQGRSSAAIERLRAQPAVTLP
;
A
#
# COMPACT_ATOMS: atom_id res chain seq x y z
N MET A 1 5.21 14.83 -9.95
CA MET A 1 4.10 13.89 -10.21
C MET A 1 3.94 12.96 -9.02
N THR A 2 2.78 13.00 -8.39
CA THR A 2 2.36 12.08 -7.33
C THR A 2 2.16 10.69 -7.93
N LYS A 3 2.63 9.65 -7.24
CA LYS A 3 2.51 8.27 -7.76
C LYS A 3 1.10 7.77 -7.49
N LYS A 4 0.39 7.34 -8.54
CA LYS A 4 -0.92 6.69 -8.41
C LYS A 4 -0.76 5.23 -8.01
N VAL A 5 -1.50 4.78 -7.01
CA VAL A 5 -1.52 3.41 -6.50
C VAL A 5 -2.95 2.94 -6.29
N ASN A 6 -3.15 1.62 -6.32
CA ASN A 6 -4.46 1.03 -6.05
C ASN A 6 -4.65 0.83 -4.54
N GLY A 7 -5.78 1.32 -4.03
CA GLY A 7 -6.23 1.12 -2.67
C GLY A 7 -7.41 0.16 -2.60
N TYR A 8 -7.51 -0.55 -1.49
CA TYR A 8 -8.51 -1.58 -1.24
C TYR A 8 -9.16 -1.33 0.10
N LEU A 9 -10.49 -1.39 0.14
CA LEU A 9 -11.22 -1.26 1.39
C LEU A 9 -11.01 -2.52 2.23
N HIS A 10 -10.70 -2.31 3.50
CA HIS A 10 -10.61 -3.35 4.52
C HIS A 10 -11.47 -2.94 5.71
N LYS A 11 -12.40 -3.81 6.10
CA LYS A 11 -13.22 -3.60 7.29
C LYS A 11 -12.33 -3.77 8.52
N ASN A 12 -12.25 -2.75 9.37
CA ASN A 12 -11.42 -2.86 10.56
C ASN A 12 -12.04 -3.89 11.54
N PRO A 13 -11.23 -4.79 12.13
CA PRO A 13 -11.72 -5.84 13.02
C PRO A 13 -12.45 -5.31 14.27
N MET A 14 -12.10 -4.11 14.72
CA MET A 14 -12.62 -3.49 15.95
C MET A 14 -13.94 -2.74 15.76
N GLY A 15 -14.53 -2.78 14.55
CA GLY A 15 -15.84 -2.17 14.27
C GLY A 15 -15.82 -0.65 14.03
N ASP A 16 -14.64 -0.03 14.04
CA ASP A 16 -14.40 1.41 13.83
C ASP A 16 -14.46 1.85 12.35
N GLY A 17 -15.17 1.11 11.50
CA GLY A 17 -15.36 1.42 10.08
C GLY A 17 -14.35 0.74 9.14
N TYR A 18 -13.97 1.45 8.08
CA TYR A 18 -13.07 0.94 7.03
C TYR A 18 -11.71 1.62 7.08
N SER A 19 -10.68 0.88 6.67
CA SER A 19 -9.38 1.44 6.29
C SER A 19 -9.12 1.19 4.81
N VAL A 20 -8.29 2.06 4.24
CA VAL A 20 -7.76 1.84 2.90
C VAL A 20 -6.39 1.18 3.03
N ARG A 21 -6.22 0.07 2.34
CA ARG A 21 -4.96 -0.68 2.24
C ARG A 21 -4.38 -0.53 0.84
N PHE A 22 -3.09 -0.25 0.73
CA PHE A 22 -2.40 -0.24 -0.57
C PHE A 22 -1.01 -0.83 -0.40
N PHE A 23 -0.50 -1.46 -1.46
CA PHE A 23 0.85 -2.02 -1.44
C PHE A 23 1.86 -0.93 -1.80
N CYS A 24 2.90 -0.79 -0.98
CA CYS A 24 4.03 0.08 -1.28
C CYS A 24 5.21 -0.73 -1.81
N PRO A 25 5.61 -0.54 -3.09
CA PRO A 25 6.76 -1.24 -3.65
C PRO A 25 8.09 -0.87 -2.98
N HIS A 26 8.20 0.31 -2.36
CA HIS A 26 9.44 0.72 -1.70
C HIS A 26 9.63 -0.03 -0.37
N CYS A 27 8.55 -0.14 0.40
CA CYS A 27 8.54 -0.83 1.69
C CYS A 27 8.23 -2.33 1.56
N CYS A 28 7.77 -2.81 0.41
CA CYS A 28 7.32 -4.18 0.16
C CYS A 28 6.26 -4.67 1.17
N ILE A 29 5.34 -3.80 1.60
CA ILE A 29 4.26 -4.11 2.56
C ILE A 29 2.96 -3.42 2.19
N TRP A 30 1.86 -3.88 2.81
CA TRP A 30 0.56 -3.23 2.79
C TRP A 30 0.46 -2.15 3.86
N HIS A 31 0.40 -0.89 3.44
CA HIS A 31 0.15 0.24 4.34
C HIS A 31 -1.34 0.37 4.66
N ARG A 32 -1.65 1.08 5.75
CA ARG A 32 -3.01 1.39 6.21
C ARG A 32 -3.20 2.90 6.31
N HIS A 33 -4.33 3.40 5.80
CA HIS A 33 -4.84 4.73 6.12
C HIS A 33 -6.27 4.63 6.64
N GLY A 34 -6.66 5.57 7.51
CA GLY A 34 -8.07 5.73 7.87
C GLY A 34 -8.88 6.11 6.63
N ALA A 35 -10.07 5.53 6.47
CA ALA A 35 -11.03 6.04 5.50
C ALA A 35 -11.58 7.37 6.06
N PRO A 36 -11.44 8.51 5.36
CA PRO A 36 -12.09 9.73 5.81
C PRO A 36 -13.60 9.49 5.91
N GLY A 37 -14.22 10.05 6.97
CA GLY A 37 -15.65 9.93 7.20
C GLY A 37 -16.42 10.54 6.03
N GLY A 38 -17.17 9.71 5.32
CA GLY A 38 -17.73 10.04 4.00
C GLY A 38 -17.04 9.23 2.92
N LEU A 39 -17.40 7.93 2.88
CA LEU A 39 -17.18 6.96 1.82
C LEU A 39 -15.91 7.20 0.98
N ALA A 40 -14.91 6.38 1.27
CA ALA A 40 -14.01 5.84 0.26
C ALA A 40 -14.83 5.17 -0.86
N GLU A 41 -15.47 5.95 -1.72
CA GLU A 41 -16.21 5.45 -2.87
C GLU A 41 -15.21 4.86 -3.86
N ILE A 42 -15.63 3.77 -4.49
CA ILE A 42 -14.85 3.12 -5.54
C ILE A 42 -14.57 4.16 -6.63
N GLY A 43 -13.31 4.29 -7.04
CA GLY A 43 -12.86 5.28 -8.02
C GLY A 43 -12.37 6.60 -7.41
N ASN A 44 -12.72 6.93 -6.16
CA ASN A 44 -12.19 8.12 -5.51
C ASN A 44 -10.68 8.00 -5.27
N THR A 45 -10.00 9.13 -5.40
CA THR A 45 -8.57 9.26 -5.14
C THR A 45 -8.38 10.04 -3.85
N THR A 46 -7.64 9.47 -2.90
CA THR A 46 -7.22 10.19 -1.70
C THR A 46 -5.72 10.40 -1.75
N ASP A 47 -5.28 11.66 -1.61
CA ASP A 47 -3.87 11.97 -1.39
C ASP A 47 -3.54 11.70 0.08
N ARG A 48 -2.58 10.81 0.31
CA ARG A 48 -2.12 10.48 1.65
C ARG A 48 -0.61 10.41 1.65
N ALA A 49 0.02 11.05 2.65
CA ALA A 49 1.41 10.80 2.98
C ALA A 49 1.52 9.38 3.56
N PRO A 50 2.09 8.41 2.83
CA PRO A 50 2.33 7.12 3.40
C PRO A 50 3.47 7.26 4.42
N HIS A 51 3.34 6.63 5.58
CA HIS A 51 4.43 6.50 6.56
C HIS A 51 5.48 5.52 6.04
N CYS A 52 6.03 5.80 4.86
CA CYS A 52 7.12 5.05 4.26
C CYS A 52 8.44 5.35 4.96
N LEU A 53 9.42 4.49 4.70
CA LEU A 53 10.77 4.64 5.23
C LEU A 53 11.42 5.97 4.78
N PRO A 54 12.33 6.54 5.59
CA PRO A 54 13.14 7.69 5.17
C PRO A 54 13.78 7.45 3.79
N GLY A 55 13.75 8.45 2.91
CA GLY A 55 14.28 8.36 1.55
C GLY A 55 13.33 7.74 0.52
N SER A 56 12.13 7.30 0.93
CA SER A 56 11.07 6.94 -0.02
C SER A 56 10.53 8.19 -0.70
N PRO A 57 10.52 8.27 -2.05
CA PRO A 57 9.88 9.36 -2.78
C PRO A 57 8.39 9.53 -2.45
N LEU A 58 7.76 8.48 -1.92
CA LEU A 58 6.35 8.49 -1.53
C LEU A 58 6.11 9.21 -0.21
N ARG A 59 7.09 9.20 0.71
CA ARG A 59 6.97 9.85 2.02
C ARG A 59 6.79 11.36 1.88
N ASP A 60 7.57 11.98 1.00
CA ASP A 60 7.65 13.44 0.88
C ASP A 60 6.59 14.01 -0.08
N ARG A 61 6.10 13.21 -1.03
CA ARG A 61 5.20 13.66 -2.10
C ARG A 61 3.75 13.20 -1.96
N GLY A 62 3.47 12.33 -1.01
CA GLY A 62 2.18 11.65 -0.93
C GLY A 62 2.00 10.60 -2.02
N VAL A 63 0.87 9.91 -1.95
CA VAL A 63 0.41 8.95 -2.95
C VAL A 63 -1.06 9.21 -3.24
N ASP A 64 -1.39 9.15 -4.53
CA ASP A 64 -2.77 9.19 -5.01
C ASP A 64 -3.31 7.76 -4.97
N ILE A 65 -4.19 7.48 -4.01
CA ILE A 65 -4.73 6.13 -3.84
C ILE A 65 -6.09 6.04 -4.52
N THR A 66 -6.18 5.32 -5.65
CA THR A 66 -7.45 5.02 -6.32
C THR A 66 -8.10 3.79 -5.71
N ILE A 67 -9.28 3.96 -5.13
CA ILE A 67 -9.97 2.90 -4.39
C ILE A 67 -10.66 1.95 -5.37
N ARG A 68 -10.37 0.65 -5.25
CA ARG A 68 -10.92 -0.42 -6.10
C ARG A 68 -12.11 -1.10 -5.42
N SER A 69 -13.00 -1.65 -6.24
CA SER A 69 -14.14 -2.47 -5.80
C SER A 69 -13.73 -3.80 -5.18
N THR A 70 -12.52 -4.28 -5.50
CA THR A 70 -12.00 -5.52 -4.96
C THR A 70 -11.82 -5.44 -3.43
N PRO A 71 -12.30 -6.41 -2.66
CA PRO A 71 -12.00 -6.50 -1.23
C PRO A 71 -10.50 -6.68 -0.98
N PHE A 72 -9.98 -6.07 0.10
CA PHE A 72 -8.57 -6.19 0.47
C PHE A 72 -8.12 -7.65 0.64
N GLU A 73 -8.97 -8.52 1.18
CA GLU A 73 -8.67 -9.94 1.44
C GLU A 73 -8.42 -10.74 0.16
N LYS A 74 -8.93 -10.26 -0.98
CA LYS A 74 -8.61 -10.81 -2.30
C LYS A 74 -7.31 -10.22 -2.83
N ALA A 75 -7.14 -8.90 -2.71
CA ALA A 75 -5.94 -8.22 -3.20
C ALA A 75 -4.66 -8.66 -2.46
N GLU A 76 -4.72 -8.85 -1.14
CA GLU A 76 -3.55 -9.22 -0.33
C GLU A 76 -2.93 -10.56 -0.74
N LYS A 77 -3.74 -11.48 -1.27
CA LYS A 77 -3.28 -12.80 -1.73
C LYS A 77 -2.51 -12.76 -3.04
N THR A 78 -2.59 -11.64 -3.77
CA THR A 78 -1.95 -11.49 -5.09
C THR A 78 -0.55 -10.88 -5.02
N VAL A 79 -0.16 -10.31 -3.88
CA VAL A 79 1.15 -9.69 -3.69
C VAL A 79 1.82 -10.25 -2.45
N LYS A 80 3.06 -10.68 -2.61
CA LYS A 80 3.89 -11.11 -1.49
C LYS A 80 4.44 -9.89 -0.76
N ALA A 81 4.20 -9.83 0.55
CA ALA A 81 4.86 -8.88 1.42
C ALA A 81 6.26 -9.39 1.82
N ALA A 82 7.16 -8.47 2.14
CA ALA A 82 8.48 -8.81 2.66
C ALA A 82 8.38 -9.44 4.06
N THR A 83 9.25 -10.42 4.32
CA THR A 83 9.42 -11.02 5.65
C THR A 83 10.06 -10.03 6.63
N PRO A 84 10.02 -10.28 7.96
CA PRO A 84 10.68 -9.40 8.95
C PRO A 84 12.18 -9.20 8.68
N ALA A 85 12.90 -10.23 8.24
CA ALA A 85 14.32 -10.12 7.90
C ALA A 85 14.53 -9.21 6.67
N GLN A 86 13.71 -9.36 5.64
CA GLN A 86 13.74 -8.49 4.46
C GLN A 86 13.35 -7.05 4.82
N GLN A 87 12.36 -6.87 5.70
CA GLN A 87 12.00 -5.55 6.23
C GLN A 87 13.20 -4.88 6.89
N SER A 88 13.90 -5.59 7.78
CA SER A 88 15.10 -5.07 8.45
C SER A 88 16.15 -4.59 7.43
N MET A 89 16.43 -5.38 6.39
CA MET A 89 17.32 -4.99 5.30
C MET A 89 16.84 -3.73 4.57
N ILE A 90 15.55 -3.66 4.21
CA ILE A 90 14.96 -2.51 3.53
C ILE A 90 15.09 -1.24 4.39
N ARG A 91 14.85 -1.32 5.71
CA ARG A 91 15.00 -0.17 6.63
C ARG A 91 16.43 0.36 6.71
N GLN A 92 17.41 -0.51 6.50
CA GLN A 92 18.83 -0.16 6.46
C GLN A 92 19.27 0.33 5.07
N GLY A 93 18.34 0.51 4.12
CA GLY A 93 18.66 0.90 2.75
C GLY A 93 19.31 -0.20 1.90
N ARG A 94 19.34 -1.45 2.41
CA ARG A 94 19.94 -2.58 1.70
C ARG A 94 18.96 -3.17 0.70
N SER A 95 19.49 -3.67 -0.41
CA SER A 95 18.71 -4.41 -1.40
C SER A 95 19.32 -5.78 -1.70
N SER A 96 18.50 -6.66 -2.26
CA SER A 96 18.87 -8.00 -2.75
C SER A 96 17.97 -8.37 -3.94
N ALA A 97 18.37 -9.37 -4.72
CA ALA A 97 17.53 -9.86 -5.83
C ALA A 97 16.15 -10.36 -5.39
N ALA A 98 16.00 -10.80 -4.13
CA ALA A 98 14.70 -11.17 -3.58
C ALA A 98 13.85 -9.93 -3.25
N ILE A 99 14.47 -8.88 -2.68
CA ILE A 99 13.79 -7.61 -2.39
C ILE A 99 13.36 -6.94 -3.70
N GLU A 100 14.23 -6.86 -4.72
CA GLU A 100 13.87 -6.28 -6.02
C GLU A 100 12.72 -7.02 -6.71
N ARG A 101 12.68 -8.36 -6.58
CA ARG A 101 11.52 -9.15 -7.05
C ARG A 101 10.22 -8.77 -6.33
N LEU A 102 10.27 -8.45 -5.03
CA LEU A 102 9.09 -7.96 -4.32
C LEU A 102 8.66 -6.56 -4.81
N ARG A 103 9.62 -5.68 -5.13
CA ARG A 103 9.36 -4.32 -5.65
C ARG A 103 8.75 -4.34 -7.05
N ALA A 104 9.16 -5.30 -7.87
CA ALA A 104 8.74 -5.45 -9.26
C ALA A 104 7.37 -6.13 -9.43
N GLN A 105 6.72 -6.56 -8.34
CA GLN A 105 5.40 -7.17 -8.42
C GLN A 105 4.41 -6.18 -9.06
N PRO A 106 3.56 -6.63 -9.99
CA PRO A 106 2.54 -5.77 -10.56
C PRO A 106 1.67 -5.25 -9.41
N ALA A 107 1.59 -3.92 -9.29
CA ALA A 107 0.66 -3.31 -8.36
C ALA A 107 -0.73 -3.81 -8.74
N VAL A 108 -1.38 -4.54 -7.83
CA VAL A 108 -2.64 -5.26 -8.05
C VAL A 108 -3.55 -4.43 -8.93
N THR A 109 -3.77 -4.87 -10.16
CA THR A 109 -4.82 -4.33 -11.03
C THR A 109 -5.71 -5.52 -11.31
N LEU A 110 -6.64 -5.78 -10.39
CA LEU A 110 -7.70 -6.74 -10.65
C LEU A 110 -8.80 -5.98 -11.40
N PRO A 111 -9.38 -6.59 -12.45
CA PRO A 111 -10.40 -5.96 -13.29
C PRO A 111 -11.62 -5.52 -12.50
#